data_AF-A0A2P2FP19-F1
#
_entry.id   AF-A0A2P2FP19-F1
#
_cell.length_a   1.000
_cell.length_b   1.000
_cell.length_c   1.000
_cell.angle_alpha   90.00
_cell.angle_beta   90.00
_cell.angle_gamma   90.00
#
_symmetry.space_group_name_H-M   'P 1'
#
loop_
_entity.id
_entity.type
_entity.pdbx_description
1 polymer ?
#
loop_
_entity_poly.entity_id
_entity_poly.type
_entity_poly.pdbx_seq_one_letter_code
_entity_poly.pdbx_strand_id
1 'polypeptide(L)'
;MQRTLWILLGWSTEYGAATTVVAVLGIDQGDDGGIDRHIEWVPREYQRCLTWRERIASTPVDELPAHIEIWEHSLTAPAARVDLVPSAPDLGAAVQYQLDDLLGHTG
;
A
#
# COMPACT_ATOMS: atom_id res chain seq x y z
N MET A 1 17.89 4.82 -6.48
CA MET A 1 16.82 4.51 -5.50
C MET A 1 15.51 4.98 -6.09
N GLN A 2 14.65 4.04 -6.46
CA GLN A 2 13.31 4.30 -6.95
C GLN A 2 12.31 4.00 -5.84
N ARG A 3 11.65 5.03 -5.33
CA ARG A 3 10.61 4.90 -4.30
C ARG A 3 9.24 4.91 -4.92
N THR A 4 8.39 3.97 -4.55
CA THR A 4 6.98 3.93 -4.92
C THR A 4 6.11 3.76 -3.68
N LEU A 5 4.94 4.40 -3.69
CA LEU A 5 3.92 4.22 -2.67
C LEU A 5 2.64 3.68 -3.31
N TRP A 6 1.94 2.84 -2.55
CA TRP A 6 0.74 2.14 -2.97
C TRP A 6 -0.29 2.18 -1.85
N ILE A 7 -1.52 2.51 -2.21
CA ILE A 7 -2.67 2.47 -1.32
C ILE A 7 -3.34 1.12 -1.50
N LEU A 8 -3.48 0.37 -0.41
CA LEU A 8 -4.12 -0.93 -0.43
C LEU A 8 -5.60 -0.73 -0.13
N LEU A 9 -6.46 -1.14 -1.06
CA LEU A 9 -7.91 -0.99 -0.94
C LEU A 9 -8.57 -2.32 -0.57
N GLY A 10 -9.53 -2.25 0.35
CA GLY A 10 -10.38 -3.35 0.76
C GLY A 10 -11.81 -3.15 0.27
N TRP A 11 -12.54 -4.27 0.16
CA TRP A 11 -13.94 -4.26 -0.25
C TRP A 11 -14.84 -3.54 0.75
N SER A 12 -15.60 -2.56 0.27
CA SER A 12 -16.61 -1.82 1.02
C SER A 12 -17.99 -2.36 0.68
N THR A 13 -18.65 -3.03 1.63
CA THR A 13 -20.03 -3.54 1.45
C THR A 13 -21.04 -2.41 1.22
N GLU A 14 -20.79 -1.23 1.80
CA GLU A 14 -21.64 -0.05 1.69
C GLU A 14 -21.69 0.50 0.26
N TYR A 15 -20.54 0.48 -0.43
CA TYR A 15 -20.40 1.01 -1.79
C TYR A 15 -20.40 -0.09 -2.87
N GLY A 16 -20.36 -1.37 -2.48
CA GLY A 16 -20.29 -2.50 -3.40
C GLY A 16 -19.02 -2.48 -4.27
N ALA A 17 -17.94 -1.89 -3.77
CA ALA A 17 -16.69 -1.70 -4.50
C ALA A 17 -15.50 -1.67 -3.53
N ALA A 18 -14.28 -1.84 -4.05
CA ALA A 18 -13.07 -1.75 -3.26
C ALA A 18 -12.60 -0.30 -3.11
N THR A 19 -13.17 0.39 -2.11
CA THR A 19 -12.94 1.83 -1.87
C THR A 19 -12.37 2.14 -0.49
N THR A 20 -12.38 1.18 0.43
CA THR A 20 -11.89 1.42 1.79
C THR A 20 -10.37 1.31 1.82
N VAL A 21 -9.68 2.36 2.25
CA VAL A 21 -8.23 2.31 2.51
C VAL A 21 -7.97 1.41 3.70
N VAL A 22 -7.14 0.38 3.52
CA VAL A 22 -6.79 -0.57 4.59
C VAL A 22 -5.33 -0.48 5.02
N ALA A 23 -4.45 -0.02 4.13
CA ALA A 23 -3.04 0.20 4.41
C ALA A 23 -2.38 1.06 3.34
N VAL A 24 -1.18 1.56 3.64
CA VAL A 24 -0.26 2.14 2.67
C VAL A 24 1.03 1.32 2.68
N LEU A 25 1.49 0.94 1.50
CA LEU A 25 2.72 0.20 1.24
C LEU A 25 3.72 1.10 0.52
N GLY A 26 4.91 1.23 1.08
CA GLY A 26 6.07 1.80 0.42
C GLY A 26 7.05 0.73 -0.01
N ILE A 27 7.67 0.94 -1.18
CA ILE A 27 8.74 0.10 -1.72
C ILE A 27 9.89 1.03 -2.15
N ASP A 28 11.09 0.75 -1.68
CA ASP A 28 12.32 1.40 -2.14
C ASP A 28 13.20 0.38 -2.86
N GLN A 29 13.50 0.64 -4.13
CA GLN A 29 14.37 -0.20 -4.95
C GLN A 29 15.74 0.48 -5.07
N GLY A 30 16.73 -0.09 -4.40
CA GLY A 30 18.12 0.34 -4.46
C GLY A 30 18.78 0.02 -5.79
N ASP A 31 19.84 0.76 -6.14
CA ASP A 31 20.60 0.55 -7.38
C ASP A 31 21.35 -0.80 -7.39
N ASP A 32 21.67 -1.31 -6.19
CA ASP A 32 22.29 -2.63 -5.95
C ASP A 32 21.31 -3.80 -6.08
N GLY A 33 20.03 -3.53 -6.41
CA GLY A 33 18.96 -4.53 -6.49
C GLY A 33 18.30 -4.87 -5.15
N GLY A 34 18.77 -4.29 -4.04
CA GLY A 34 18.12 -4.43 -2.74
C GLY A 34 16.73 -3.78 -2.71
N ILE A 35 15.73 -4.51 -2.22
CA ILE A 35 14.36 -4.03 -2.07
C ILE A 35 14.02 -3.89 -0.59
N ASP A 36 13.70 -2.66 -0.17
CA ASP A 36 13.13 -2.37 1.13
C ASP A 36 11.62 -2.14 1.03
N ARG A 37 10.86 -2.60 2.02
CA ARG A 37 9.41 -2.41 2.08
C ARG A 37 8.99 -1.92 3.45
N HIS A 38 8.04 -0.98 3.47
CA HIS A 38 7.40 -0.52 4.69
C HIS A 38 5.89 -0.52 4.49
N ILE A 39 5.14 -1.05 5.46
CA ILE A 39 3.68 -1.11 5.39
C ILE A 39 3.08 -0.60 6.68
N GLU A 40 2.13 0.33 6.56
CA GLU A 40 1.38 0.87 7.68
C GLU A 40 -0.11 0.52 7.50
N TRP A 41 -0.68 -0.15 8.50
CA TRP A 41 -2.05 -0.66 8.46
C TRP A 41 -3.02 0.28 9.16
N VAL A 42 -4.21 0.48 8.57
CA VAL A 42 -5.29 1.21 9.24
C VAL A 42 -5.88 0.33 10.36
N PRO A 43 -5.79 0.73 11.66
CA PRO A 43 -6.17 -0.14 12.77
C PRO A 43 -7.65 -0.53 12.78
N ARG A 44 -8.52 0.38 12.34
CA ARG A 44 -9.99 0.19 12.32
C ARG A 44 -10.45 -0.87 11.31
N GLU A 45 -9.59 -1.22 10.35
CA GLU A 45 -9.93 -2.01 9.17
C GLU A 45 -9.41 -3.45 9.22
N TYR A 46 -9.08 -3.95 10.41
CA TYR A 46 -8.39 -5.24 10.61
C TYR A 46 -8.94 -6.41 9.80
N GLN A 47 -10.28 -6.56 9.72
CA GLN A 47 -10.89 -7.65 8.95
C GLN A 47 -10.71 -7.49 7.44
N ARG A 48 -10.75 -6.25 6.94
CA ARG A 48 -10.53 -5.93 5.51
C ARG A 48 -9.06 -6.03 5.13
N CYS A 49 -8.15 -5.93 6.11
CA CYS A 49 -6.71 -6.12 5.93
C CYS A 49 -6.30 -7.59 5.70
N LEU A 50 -7.11 -8.60 6.06
CA LEU A 50 -6.69 -10.00 6.06
C LEU A 50 -6.18 -10.47 4.68
N THR A 51 -6.95 -10.20 3.62
CA THR A 51 -6.56 -10.55 2.24
C THR A 51 -5.21 -9.95 1.85
N TRP A 52 -4.98 -8.69 2.23
CA TRP A 52 -3.71 -8.01 1.97
C TRP A 52 -2.57 -8.59 2.80
N ARG A 53 -2.80 -8.91 4.07
CA ARG A 53 -1.79 -9.54 4.93
C ARG A 53 -1.36 -10.89 4.39
N GLU A 54 -2.30 -11.72 3.94
CA GLU A 54 -2.00 -13.01 3.32
C GLU A 54 -1.18 -12.84 2.04
N ARG A 55 -1.60 -11.95 1.13
CA ARG A 55 -0.86 -11.63 -0.10
C ARG A 55 0.59 -11.20 0.19
N ILE A 56 0.78 -10.22 1.06
CA ILE A 56 2.10 -9.67 1.39
C ILE A 56 2.98 -10.68 2.14
N ALA A 57 2.38 -11.55 2.96
CA ALA A 57 3.09 -12.61 3.67
C ALA A 57 3.52 -13.76 2.74
N SER A 58 2.72 -14.07 1.72
CA SER A 58 3.01 -15.12 0.74
C SER A 58 3.90 -14.66 -0.42
N THR A 59 4.13 -13.35 -0.57
CA THR A 59 4.98 -12.79 -1.62
C THR A 59 6.38 -12.45 -1.09
N PRO A 60 7.45 -13.03 -1.66
CA PRO A 60 8.82 -12.63 -1.37
C PRO A 60 9.05 -11.15 -1.62
N VAL A 61 9.90 -10.52 -0.80
CA VAL A 61 10.15 -9.07 -0.88
C VAL A 61 10.68 -8.64 -2.25
N ASP A 62 11.49 -9.49 -2.89
CA ASP A 62 12.07 -9.22 -4.21
C ASP A 62 11.03 -9.21 -5.35
N GLU A 63 9.99 -10.04 -5.22
CA GLU A 63 8.91 -10.15 -6.21
C GLU A 63 7.76 -9.17 -5.95
N LEU A 64 7.77 -8.51 -4.79
CA LEU A 64 6.71 -7.60 -4.37
C LEU A 64 6.43 -6.45 -5.35
N PRO A 65 7.43 -5.79 -5.98
CA PRO A 65 7.19 -4.74 -6.96
C PRO A 65 6.38 -5.23 -8.17
N ALA A 66 6.70 -6.42 -8.70
CA ALA A 66 5.96 -6.99 -9.82
C ALA A 66 4.54 -7.44 -9.41
N HIS A 67 4.40 -8.00 -8.21
CA HIS A 67 3.11 -8.45 -7.70
C HIS A 67 2.15 -7.30 -7.39
N ILE A 68 2.64 -6.18 -6.85
CA ILE A 68 1.78 -5.04 -6.52
C ILE A 68 1.20 -4.39 -7.78
N GLU A 69 1.95 -4.35 -8.88
CA GLU A 69 1.45 -3.89 -10.19
C GLU A 69 0.35 -4.81 -10.72
N ILE A 70 0.46 -6.12 -10.54
CA ILE A 70 -0.62 -7.07 -10.91
C ILE A 70 -1.87 -6.82 -10.05
N TRP A 71 -1.68 -6.55 -8.76
CA TRP A 71 -2.79 -6.31 -7.83
C TRP A 71 -3.47 -4.96 -8.06
N GLU A 72 -2.85 -4.01 -8.77
CA GLU A 72 -3.52 -2.76 -9.18
C GLU A 72 -4.85 -3.02 -9.89
N HIS A 73 -4.89 -4.06 -10.73
CA HIS A 73 -6.06 -4.43 -11.51
C HIS A 73 -6.98 -5.46 -10.82
N SER A 74 -6.79 -5.71 -9.52
CA SER A 74 -7.60 -6.69 -8.78
C SER A 74 -9.01 -6.15 -8.49
N LEU A 75 -10.05 -6.92 -8.86
CA LEU A 75 -11.45 -6.50 -8.65
C LEU A 75 -11.89 -6.44 -7.18
N THR A 76 -11.26 -7.22 -6.31
CA THR A 76 -11.71 -7.40 -4.90
C THR A 76 -10.79 -6.72 -3.88
N ALA A 77 -9.51 -6.54 -4.23
CA ALA A 77 -8.52 -5.88 -3.40
C ALA A 77 -7.47 -5.22 -4.31
N PRO A 78 -7.81 -4.11 -4.98
CA PRO A 78 -6.91 -3.36 -5.84
C PRO A 78 -5.88 -2.61 -5.01
N ALA A 79 -4.66 -2.51 -5.55
CA ALA A 79 -3.70 -1.49 -5.13
C ALA A 79 -3.91 -0.23 -5.98
N ALA A 80 -3.73 0.96 -5.42
CA ALA A 80 -3.71 2.19 -6.18
C ALA A 80 -2.32 2.83 -6.04
N ARG A 81 -1.67 3.10 -7.16
CA ARG A 81 -0.38 3.77 -7.17
C ARG A 81 -0.53 5.23 -6.75
N VAL A 82 0.42 5.72 -5.94
CA VAL A 82 0.54 7.14 -5.65
C VAL A 82 1.43 7.79 -6.69
N ASP A 83 0.87 8.69 -7.50
CA ASP A 83 1.60 9.38 -8.57
C ASP A 83 2.72 10.30 -8.05
N LEU A 84 2.47 10.98 -6.93
CA LEU A 84 3.39 11.94 -6.33
C LEU A 84 3.82 11.44 -4.94
N VAL A 85 4.93 10.72 -4.90
CA VAL A 85 5.51 10.26 -3.64
C VAL A 85 6.03 11.48 -2.85
N PRO A 86 5.58 11.68 -1.60
CA PRO A 86 6.02 12.80 -0.77
C PRO A 86 7.53 12.73 -0.54
N SER A 87 8.17 13.90 -0.56
CA SER A 87 9.58 14.00 -0.18
C SER A 87 9.69 13.79 1.33
N ALA A 88 10.21 12.63 1.72
CA ALA A 88 10.32 12.22 3.12
C ALA A 88 11.70 11.60 3.39
N PRO A 89 12.24 11.76 4.61
CA PRO A 89 13.60 11.34 4.96
C PRO A 89 13.81 9.83 4.80
N ASP A 90 12.77 9.03 5.06
CA ASP A 90 12.79 7.58 4.95
C ASP A 90 11.44 7.03 4.44
N LEU A 91 11.42 5.74 4.12
CA LEU A 91 10.24 5.07 3.56
C LEU A 91 9.07 5.05 4.56
N GLY A 92 9.34 4.89 5.86
CA GLY A 92 8.32 4.90 6.90
C GLY A 92 7.65 6.26 7.02
N ALA A 93 8.44 7.34 7.05
CA ALA A 93 7.93 8.70 7.04
C ALA A 93 7.08 9.01 5.78
N ALA A 94 7.49 8.50 4.61
CA ALA A 94 6.71 8.67 3.38
C ALA A 94 5.35 7.97 3.46
N VAL A 95 5.33 6.73 3.94
CA VAL A 95 4.12 5.92 4.13
C VAL A 95 3.20 6.56 5.17
N GLN A 96 3.73 7.01 6.29
CA GLN A 96 2.95 7.68 7.34
C GLN A 96 2.36 9.00 6.87
N TYR A 97 3.12 9.82 6.15
CA TYR A 97 2.60 11.06 5.56
C TYR A 97 1.42 10.77 4.62
N GLN A 98 1.56 9.78 3.75
CA GLN A 98 0.49 9.40 2.83
C GLN A 98 -0.73 8.83 3.57
N LEU A 99 -0.52 8.06 4.63
CA LEU A 99 -1.61 7.55 5.45
C LEU A 99 -2.33 8.67 6.19
N ASP A 100 -1.59 9.63 6.76
CA ASP A 100 -2.14 10.80 7.45
C ASP A 100 -2.94 11.68 6.48
N ASP A 101 -2.45 11.91 5.26
CA ASP A 101 -3.19 12.62 4.21
C ASP A 101 -4.53 11.94 3.88
N LEU A 102 -4.53 10.61 3.71
CA LEU A 102 -5.73 9.83 3.40
C LEU A 102 -6.76 9.83 4.55
N LEU A 103 -6.29 9.80 5.80
CA LEU A 103 -7.17 9.80 6.97
C LEU A 103 -7.59 11.22 7.36
N GLY A 104 -6.71 12.20 7.19
CA GLY A 104 -6.91 13.62 7.51
C GLY A 104 -7.82 14.34 6.53
N HIS A 105 -7.96 13.84 5.29
CA HIS A 105 -8.94 14.36 4.32
C HIS A 105 -10.39 13.91 4.60
N THR A 106 -10.64 13.17 5.68
CA THR A 106 -12.01 12.95 6.21
C THR A 106 -12.37 14.06 7.21
N GLY A 107 -12.53 15.29 6.69
CA GLY A 107 -12.99 16.47 7.44
C GLY A 107 -13.91 17.34 6.60
#